data_AF-G9KFP2-F1
#
_entry.id   AF-G9KFP2-F1
#
_cell.length_a   1.000
_cell.length_b   1.000
_cell.length_c   1.000
_cell.angle_alpha   90.00
_cell.angle_beta   90.00
_cell.angle_gamma   90.00
#
_symmetry.space_group_name_H-M   'P 1'
#
loop_
_entity.id
_entity.type
_entity.pdbx_description
1 polymer ?
#
loop_
_entity_poly.entity_id
_entity_poly.type
_entity_poly.pdbx_seq_one_letter_code
_entity_poly.pdbx_strand_id
1 'polypeptide(L)'
;LKRKGLLIACLCHDLDHRGFSNSYLQKFDHPLAALYSTSTMEQHHFSQTVSILQLEGHNIFSTLSSSEYEQVLEIIRKAIIATDLALYFGNRKQLEEMYQTGS
;
A
#
# COMPACT_ATOMS: atom_id res chain seq x y z
N LEU A 1 -8.04 14.94 1.83
CA LEU A 1 -6.90 14.01 1.89
C LEU A 1 -7.31 12.55 1.64
N LYS A 2 -8.20 11.95 2.46
CA LYS A 2 -8.68 10.56 2.31
C LYS A 2 -9.02 10.12 0.88
N ARG A 3 -9.92 10.84 0.18
CA ARG A 3 -10.30 10.51 -1.21
C ARG A 3 -9.11 10.52 -2.18
N LYS A 4 -8.20 11.49 -2.05
CA LYS A 4 -6.99 11.59 -2.89
C LYS A 4 -6.08 10.38 -2.64
N GLY A 5 -5.82 10.07 -1.37
CA GLY A 5 -4.99 8.91 -1.00
C GLY A 5 -5.58 7.59 -1.48
N LEU A 6 -6.88 7.37 -1.32
CA LEU A 6 -7.55 6.16 -1.79
C LEU A 6 -7.51 6.02 -3.32
N LEU A 7 -7.71 7.11 -4.08
CA LEU A 7 -7.62 7.07 -5.55
C LEU A 7 -6.21 6.68 -6.02
N ILE A 8 -5.17 7.25 -5.41
CA ILE A 8 -3.78 6.90 -5.76
C ILE A 8 -3.45 5.47 -5.32
N ALA A 9 -3.90 5.03 -4.13
CA ALA A 9 -3.73 3.65 -3.71
C ALA A 9 -4.38 2.67 -4.71
N CYS A 10 -5.61 2.92 -5.14
CA CYS A 10 -6.28 2.09 -6.13
C CYS A 10 -5.52 2.03 -7.46
N LEU A 11 -4.94 3.15 -7.92
CA LEU A 11 -4.17 3.19 -9.16
C LEU A 11 -2.84 2.44 -9.04
N CYS A 12 -2.20 2.48 -7.87
CA CYS A 12 -0.83 2.01 -7.68
C CYS A 12 -0.70 0.68 -6.92
N HIS A 13 -1.81 0.05 -6.49
CA HIS A 13 -1.76 -1.11 -5.61
C HIS A 13 -0.99 -2.32 -6.18
N ASP A 14 -0.87 -2.44 -7.50
CA ASP A 14 -0.12 -3.51 -8.20
C ASP A 14 1.05 -2.96 -9.05
N LEU A 15 1.54 -1.75 -8.77
CA LEU A 15 2.59 -1.08 -9.55
C LEU A 15 3.92 -1.88 -9.54
N ASP A 16 4.48 -2.20 -10.71
CA ASP A 16 5.68 -3.07 -10.84
C ASP A 16 5.47 -4.50 -10.33
N HIS A 17 4.24 -5.03 -10.40
CA HIS A 17 3.98 -6.44 -10.09
C HIS A 17 4.66 -7.38 -11.12
N ARG A 18 5.41 -8.36 -10.63
CA ARG A 18 6.27 -9.24 -11.46
C ARG A 18 5.64 -10.58 -11.85
N GLY A 19 4.39 -10.81 -11.46
CA GLY A 19 3.65 -12.04 -11.76
C GLY A 19 3.94 -13.20 -10.81
N PHE A 20 4.61 -12.96 -9.69
CA PHE A 20 4.91 -13.96 -8.66
C PHE A 20 4.21 -13.61 -7.35
N SER A 21 3.75 -14.62 -6.61
CA SER A 21 3.15 -14.43 -5.28
C SER A 21 4.20 -14.13 -4.21
N ASN A 22 3.80 -13.49 -3.11
CA ASN A 22 4.65 -13.29 -1.92
C ASN A 22 5.29 -14.61 -1.44
N SER A 23 4.54 -15.72 -1.45
CA SER A 23 5.06 -17.05 -1.09
C SER A 23 6.11 -17.59 -2.06
N TYR A 24 5.99 -17.29 -3.36
CA TYR A 24 7.00 -17.66 -4.35
C TYR A 24 8.28 -16.87 -4.10
N LEU A 25 8.19 -15.56 -3.89
CA LEU A 25 9.34 -14.70 -3.63
C LEU A 25 10.13 -15.14 -2.39
N GLN A 26 9.44 -15.52 -1.32
CA GLN A 26 10.07 -16.08 -0.12
C GLN A 26 10.73 -17.43 -0.38
N LYS A 27 10.04 -18.34 -1.08
CA LYS A 27 10.55 -19.70 -1.35
C LYS A 27 11.83 -19.70 -2.19
N PHE A 28 12.00 -18.72 -3.06
CA PHE A 28 13.13 -18.62 -3.98
C PHE A 28 14.13 -17.51 -3.60
N ASP A 29 14.11 -17.05 -2.34
CA ASP A 29 15.03 -16.05 -1.80
C ASP A 29 15.16 -14.80 -2.68
N HIS A 30 14.04 -14.35 -3.26
CA HIS A 30 14.04 -13.19 -4.13
C HIS A 30 14.45 -11.95 -3.33
N PRO A 31 15.27 -11.01 -3.88
CA PRO A 31 15.79 -9.86 -3.12
C PRO A 31 14.72 -9.02 -2.40
N LEU A 32 13.52 -8.89 -2.99
CA LEU A 32 12.38 -8.21 -2.36
C LEU A 32 11.94 -8.88 -1.04
N ALA A 33 11.99 -10.21 -0.95
CA ALA A 33 11.64 -10.94 0.27
C ALA A 33 12.66 -10.73 1.41
N ALA A 34 13.91 -10.36 1.07
CA ALA A 34 14.91 -9.96 2.06
C ALA A 34 14.71 -8.50 2.54
N LEU A 35 14.14 -7.64 1.70
CA LEU A 35 13.88 -6.23 2.03
C LEU A 35 12.60 -6.04 2.87
N TYR A 36 11.57 -6.85 2.60
CA TYR A 36 10.26 -6.74 3.25
C TYR A 36 9.86 -8.07 3.86
N SER A 37 9.67 -8.07 5.19
CA SER A 37 9.33 -9.27 5.97
C SER A 37 7.86 -9.67 5.89
N THR A 38 6.95 -8.72 5.61
CA THR A 38 5.50 -8.94 5.47
C THR A 38 4.96 -8.15 4.30
N SER A 39 3.94 -8.68 3.62
CA SER A 39 3.26 -8.00 2.50
C SER A 39 4.27 -7.50 1.46
N THR A 40 5.17 -8.39 1.04
CA THR A 40 6.41 -8.05 0.31
C THR A 40 6.12 -7.25 -0.97
N MET A 41 5.18 -7.71 -1.79
CA MET A 41 4.80 -7.00 -3.01
C MET A 41 4.06 -5.70 -2.69
N GLU A 42 3.15 -5.69 -1.72
CA GLU A 42 2.39 -4.49 -1.37
C GLU A 42 3.29 -3.36 -0.81
N GLN A 43 4.33 -3.71 -0.04
CA GLN A 43 5.36 -2.77 0.39
C GLN A 43 6.18 -2.24 -0.80
N HIS A 44 6.51 -3.11 -1.75
CA HIS A 44 7.19 -2.73 -2.98
C HIS A 44 6.33 -1.76 -3.82
N HIS A 45 5.04 -2.04 -4.01
CA HIS A 45 4.09 -1.18 -4.70
C HIS A 45 4.01 0.23 -4.07
N PHE A 46 3.95 0.29 -2.73
CA PHE A 46 4.01 1.56 -2.02
C PHE A 46 5.34 2.30 -2.23
N SER A 47 6.48 1.59 -2.13
CA SER A 47 7.80 2.18 -2.36
C SER A 47 7.97 2.74 -3.78
N GLN A 48 7.46 2.03 -4.79
CA GLN A 48 7.44 2.52 -6.17
C GLN A 48 6.55 3.76 -6.31
N THR A 49 5.40 3.79 -5.64
CA THR A 49 4.50 4.96 -5.63
C THR A 49 5.21 6.20 -5.07
N VAL A 50 5.90 6.07 -3.94
CA VAL A 50 6.65 7.16 -3.32
C VAL A 50 7.80 7.61 -4.23
N SER A 51 8.52 6.67 -4.84
CA SER A 51 9.62 6.98 -5.75
C SER A 51 9.14 7.82 -6.93
N ILE A 52 8.01 7.48 -7.55
CA ILE A 52 7.40 8.27 -8.63
C ILE A 52 7.02 9.67 -8.15
N LEU A 53 6.41 9.80 -6.96
CA LEU A 53 6.02 11.10 -6.40
C LEU A 53 7.21 12.01 -6.07
N GLN A 54 8.41 11.44 -5.87
CA GLN A 54 9.64 12.17 -5.58
C GLN A 54 10.39 12.64 -6.84
N LEU A 55 10.00 12.15 -8.03
CA LEU A 55 10.58 12.62 -9.29
C LEU A 55 10.21 14.09 -9.56
N GLU A 56 11.14 14.83 -10.16
CA GLU A 56 10.93 16.23 -10.51
C GLU A 56 9.72 16.38 -11.44
N GLY A 57 8.79 17.26 -11.07
CA GLY A 57 7.55 17.49 -11.83
C GLY A 57 6.44 16.45 -11.62
N HIS A 58 6.66 15.37 -10.87
CA HIS A 58 5.68 14.29 -10.68
C HIS A 58 4.88 14.40 -9.37
N ASN A 59 5.30 15.27 -8.44
CA ASN A 59 4.61 15.43 -7.17
C ASN A 59 3.26 16.13 -7.33
N ILE A 60 2.20 15.36 -7.60
CA ILE A 60 0.81 15.82 -7.69
C ILE A 60 0.24 16.34 -6.36
N PHE A 61 0.98 16.17 -5.26
CA PHE A 61 0.64 16.65 -3.92
C PHE A 61 1.51 17.83 -3.49
N SER A 62 2.24 18.45 -4.42
CA SER A 62 3.14 19.58 -4.15
C SER A 62 2.50 20.81 -3.50
N THR A 63 1.18 20.97 -3.64
CA THR A 63 0.43 22.07 -3.01
C THR A 63 -0.01 21.77 -1.57
N LEU A 64 0.20 20.55 -1.07
CA LEU A 64 -0.16 20.17 0.30
C LEU A 64 0.91 20.68 1.28
N SER A 65 0.50 21.01 2.50
CA SER A 65 1.45 21.18 3.59
C SER A 65 2.15 19.86 3.93
N SER A 66 3.31 19.93 4.59
CA SER A 66 4.06 18.73 4.97
C SER A 66 3.24 17.73 5.80
N SER A 67 2.39 18.24 6.71
CA SER A 67 1.51 17.41 7.53
C SER A 67 0.43 16.70 6.69
N GLU A 68 -0.16 17.41 5.74
CA GLU A 68 -1.17 16.84 4.85
C GLU A 68 -0.57 15.83 3.87
N TYR A 69 0.67 16.09 3.40
CA TYR A 69 1.42 15.17 2.56
C TYR A 69 1.71 13.86 3.28
N GLU A 70 2.22 13.92 4.52
CA GLU A 70 2.46 12.76 5.37
C GLU A 70 1.16 11.97 5.61
N GLN A 71 0.05 12.66 5.91
CA GLN A 71 -1.25 12.01 6.08
C GLN A 71 -1.71 11.28 4.81
N VAL A 72 -1.54 11.89 3.63
CA VAL A 72 -1.91 11.26 2.36
C VAL A 72 -1.04 10.03 2.08
N LEU A 73 0.27 10.12 2.29
CA LEU A 73 1.16 8.97 2.13
C LEU A 73 0.79 7.83 3.08
N GLU A 74 0.44 8.12 4.33
CA GLU A 74 0.02 7.09 5.28
C GLU A 74 -1.30 6.44 4.87
N ILE A 75 -2.25 7.20 4.31
CA ILE A 75 -3.48 6.64 3.74
C ILE A 75 -3.16 5.72 2.56
N ILE A 76 -2.28 6.14 1.65
CA ILE A 76 -1.87 5.33 0.49
C ILE A 76 -1.23 4.03 0.97
N ARG A 77 -0.28 4.12 1.91
CA ARG A 77 0.41 2.95 2.48
C ARG A 77 -0.57 1.97 3.09
N LYS A 78 -1.46 2.42 3.99
CA LYS A 78 -2.44 1.54 4.64
C LYS A 78 -3.37 0.87 3.63
N ALA A 79 -3.82 1.62 2.61
CA ALA A 79 -4.73 1.10 1.60
C ALA A 79 -4.06 0.06 0.69
N ILE A 80 -2.81 0.29 0.25
CA ILE A 80 -2.06 -0.69 -0.54
C ILE A 80 -1.73 -1.93 0.28
N ILE A 81 -1.22 -1.78 1.52
CA ILE A 81 -0.93 -2.96 2.37
C ILE A 81 -2.18 -3.79 2.64
N ALA A 82 -3.35 -3.16 2.77
CA ALA A 82 -4.60 -3.88 2.98
C ALA A 82 -5.05 -4.74 1.78
N THR A 83 -4.42 -4.63 0.60
CA THR A 83 -4.71 -5.52 -0.55
C THR A 83 -4.00 -6.87 -0.45
N ASP A 84 -3.07 -7.05 0.50
CA ASP A 84 -2.46 -8.35 0.76
C ASP A 84 -3.52 -9.36 1.20
N LEU A 85 -3.71 -10.40 0.38
CA LEU A 85 -4.69 -11.47 0.65
C LEU A 85 -4.39 -12.24 1.94
N ALA A 86 -3.15 -12.26 2.43
CA ALA A 86 -2.84 -12.85 3.73
C ALA A 86 -3.55 -12.12 4.89
N LEU A 87 -3.86 -10.82 4.72
CA LEU A 87 -4.56 -10.00 5.71
C LEU A 87 -6.08 -10.10 5.60
N TYR A 88 -6.61 -10.64 4.50
CA TYR A 88 -8.04 -10.65 4.18
C TYR A 88 -8.91 -11.18 5.34
N PHE A 89 -8.58 -12.33 5.91
CA PHE A 89 -9.39 -12.94 6.97
C PHE A 89 -9.38 -12.11 8.26
N GLY A 90 -8.24 -11.48 8.59
CA GLY A 90 -8.13 -10.58 9.72
C GLY A 90 -8.97 -9.31 9.52
N ASN A 91 -8.86 -8.69 8.34
CA ASN A 91 -9.61 -7.50 7.97
C ASN A 91 -11.12 -7.76 7.93
N ARG A 92 -11.54 -8.92 7.39
CA ARG A 92 -12.95 -9.33 7.36
C ARG A 92 -13.53 -9.47 8.76
N LYS A 93 -12.80 -10.08 9.69
CA LYS A 93 -13.24 -10.22 11.08
C LYS A 93 -13.45 -8.86 11.75
N GLN A 94 -12.52 -7.93 11.56
CA GLN A 94 -12.65 -6.56 12.08
C GLN A 94 -13.87 -5.84 11.50
N LEU A 95 -14.13 -6.01 10.20
CA LEU A 95 -15.30 -5.44 9.53
C LEU A 95 -16.61 -6.02 10.10
N GLU A 96 -16.66 -7.32 10.37
CA GLU A 96 -17.81 -7.96 11.00
C GLU A 96 -18.05 -7.42 12.42
N GLU A 97 -17.00 -7.23 13.21
CA GLU A 97 -17.09 -6.63 14.55
C GLU A 97 -17.60 -5.18 14.52
N MET A 98 -17.13 -4.36 13.56
CA MET A 98 -17.63 -3.00 13.34
C MET A 98 -19.13 -3.00 13.00
N TYR A 99 -19.55 -3.88 12.09
CA TYR A 99 -20.96 -4.03 11.73
C TYR A 99 -21.84 -4.39 12.93
N GLN A 100 -21.38 -5.31 13.79
CA GLN A 100 -22.13 -5.72 14.98
C GLN A 100 -22.20 -4.63 16.05
N THR A 101 -21.17 -3.79 16.15
CA THR A 101 -21.10 -2.69 17.14
C THR A 101 -21.78 -1.40 16.67
N GLY A 102 -22.24 -1.35 15.42
CA GLY A 102 -22.92 -0.18 14.85
C GLY A 102 -22.02 1.04 14.67
N SER A 103 -20.69 0.83 14.59
CA SER A 103 -19.70 1.87 14.34
C SER A 103 -19.29 1.98 12.87
#